data_AF-A0A7R9M7S5-F1
#
_entry.id   AF-A0A7R9M7S5-F1
#
_cell.length_a   1.000
_cell.length_b   1.000
_cell.length_c   1.000
_cell.angle_alpha   90.00
_cell.angle_beta   90.00
_cell.angle_gamma   90.00
#
_symmetry.space_group_name_H-M   'P 1'
#
loop_
_entity.id
_entity.type
_entity.pdbx_description
1 polymer ?
#
loop_
_entity_poly.entity_id
_entity_poly.type
_entity_poly.pdbx_seq_one_letter_code
_entity_poly.pdbx_strand_id
1 'polypeptide(L)'
;EKALNLSFEVSVSCDTSDEKCKTFSPIASTVVRFSPQDSRFRFNTSATNAGHDVVIARIVRNDTHIDDSEAYVRVRVGHSQVWSVLADVVGWVYFVIWSASFWPQNIQNYRRKSVVGLNQDFAALNVSGFLFYSIFNSGLYFSAKVQSLYEEAFPRSEIPILLNDVVYAYHAAFATAITLIQCYIYERGGQTMSWLGKLYLAVTWTAAGIQLVLSWTGVMSWLTYLYYFSYVKLSVTLIKYAPQAWSNYKRKSTSGWSIYMIYMDISGGVNGLLQMIFIAYNFDDWKTIFGNLPKFGLSVASIAYDILFLLQEFVFYRNKDPSLQPMNQEKRLSRSESESKQS
;
A
#
# COMPACT_ATOMS: atom_id res chain seq x y z
N GLU A 1 45.74 20.69 17.00
CA GLU A 1 44.39 20.97 17.51
C GLU A 1 44.23 22.47 17.78
N LYS A 2 43.72 23.24 16.81
CA LYS A 2 43.11 24.54 17.13
C LYS A 2 41.63 24.25 17.31
N ALA A 3 41.16 24.21 18.56
CA ALA A 3 39.73 24.22 18.82
C ALA A 3 39.17 25.47 18.13
N LEU A 4 38.36 25.27 17.08
CA LEU A 4 37.61 26.34 16.44
C LEU A 4 36.61 26.83 17.49
N ASN A 5 37.02 27.88 18.21
CA ASN A 5 36.16 28.70 19.08
C ASN A 5 35.24 29.56 18.21
N LEU A 6 34.54 28.92 17.26
CA LEU A 6 33.63 29.57 16.35
C LEU A 6 32.27 29.68 17.03
N SER A 7 31.95 30.87 17.51
CA SER A 7 30.57 31.22 17.82
C SER A 7 29.87 31.61 16.53
N PHE A 8 28.80 30.92 16.15
CA PHE A 8 28.01 31.22 14.96
C PHE A 8 26.61 31.70 15.34
N GLU A 9 26.05 32.57 14.50
CA GLU A 9 24.72 33.17 14.68
C GLU A 9 23.73 32.40 13.79
N VAL A 10 22.67 31.84 14.39
CA VAL A 10 21.63 31.10 13.67
C VAL A 10 20.32 31.88 13.76
N SER A 11 19.70 32.15 12.61
CA SER A 11 18.34 32.67 12.48
C SER A 11 17.37 31.50 12.38
N VAL A 12 16.51 31.36 13.36
CA VAL A 12 15.39 30.40 13.29
C VAL A 12 14.17 31.13 12.75
N SER A 13 13.65 30.65 11.63
CA SER A 13 12.46 31.16 10.98
C SER A 13 11.64 30.01 10.43
N CYS A 14 10.34 30.20 10.25
CA CYS A 14 9.54 29.23 9.53
C CYS A 14 9.76 29.37 8.02
N ASP A 15 9.79 28.24 7.31
CA ASP A 15 10.06 28.17 5.88
C ASP A 15 8.86 28.73 5.09
N THR A 16 9.01 29.95 4.56
CA THR A 16 7.96 30.63 3.80
C THR A 16 7.98 30.30 2.30
N SER A 17 8.78 29.32 1.87
CA SER A 17 8.92 28.98 0.44
C SER A 17 7.68 28.31 -0.17
N ASP A 18 6.92 27.53 0.62
CA ASP A 18 5.73 26.79 0.15
C ASP A 18 4.39 27.34 0.66
N GLU A 19 4.35 27.93 1.86
CA GLU A 19 3.15 28.60 2.40
C GLU A 19 3.53 29.62 3.49
N LYS A 20 2.69 30.65 3.70
CA LYS A 20 2.86 31.51 4.89
C LYS A 20 2.66 30.63 6.12
N CYS A 21 3.58 30.70 7.08
CA CYS A 21 3.52 30.02 8.37
C CYS A 21 2.23 30.37 9.12
N LYS A 22 1.18 29.58 8.87
CA LYS A 22 -0.18 29.78 9.38
C LYS A 22 -0.44 28.87 10.57
N THR A 23 0.35 27.82 10.74
CA THR A 23 0.15 26.78 11.76
C THR A 23 0.54 27.29 13.15
N PHE A 24 1.54 28.19 13.22
CA PHE A 24 2.02 28.78 14.47
C PHE A 24 1.96 30.30 14.48
N SER A 25 1.94 30.86 15.69
CA SER A 25 2.29 32.27 15.90
C SER A 25 3.65 32.57 15.24
N PRO A 26 3.81 33.71 14.55
CA PRO A 26 5.04 34.02 13.83
C PRO A 26 6.25 33.83 14.74
N ILE A 27 7.13 32.89 14.37
CA ILE A 27 8.43 32.79 15.00
C ILE A 27 9.19 34.03 14.56
N ALA A 28 9.27 35.03 15.44
CA ALA A 28 10.13 36.18 15.21
C ALA A 28 11.54 35.64 14.94
N SER A 29 12.15 36.03 13.82
CA SER A 29 13.49 35.58 13.43
C SER A 29 14.44 35.81 14.60
N THR A 30 14.72 34.76 15.35
CA THR A 30 15.51 34.84 16.58
C THR A 30 16.91 34.49 16.19
N VAL A 31 17.81 35.48 16.31
CA VAL A 31 19.23 35.27 16.10
C VAL A 31 19.83 34.77 17.40
N VAL A 32 20.34 33.54 17.38
CA VAL A 32 20.93 32.87 18.54
C VAL A 32 22.41 32.69 18.29
N ARG A 33 23.24 33.10 19.25
CA ARG A 33 24.67 32.79 19.24
C ARG A 33 24.88 31.42 19.86
N PHE A 34 25.40 30.48 19.09
CA PHE A 34 25.85 29.19 19.61
C PHE A 34 27.31 29.29 20.02
N SER A 35 27.61 28.95 21.27
CA SER A 35 28.97 28.70 21.76
C SER A 35 29.33 27.23 21.53
N PRO A 36 30.62 26.83 21.44
CA PRO A 36 31.02 25.42 21.29
C PRO A 36 30.51 24.47 22.40
N GLN A 37 30.00 25.02 23.51
CA GLN A 37 29.43 24.27 24.63
C GLN A 37 27.89 24.11 24.52
N ASP A 38 27.24 24.84 23.61
CA ASP A 38 25.79 24.82 23.42
C ASP A 38 25.39 23.70 22.46
N SER A 39 24.72 22.68 23.00
CA SER A 39 24.24 21.52 22.20
C SER A 39 22.74 21.58 21.89
N ARG A 40 21.99 22.52 22.48
CA ARG A 40 20.53 22.58 22.37
C ARG A 40 20.02 24.01 22.35
N PHE A 41 19.13 24.28 21.40
CA PHE A 41 18.34 25.50 21.36
C PHE A 41 16.87 25.18 21.64
N ARG A 42 16.22 26.01 22.46
CA ARG A 42 14.79 25.90 22.76
C ARG A 42 14.11 27.17 22.31
N PHE A 43 13.07 27.04 21.51
CA PHE A 43 12.14 28.10 21.20
C PHE A 43 10.74 27.69 21.66
N ASN A 44 9.98 28.65 22.17
CA ASN A 44 8.57 28.44 22.52
C ASN A 44 7.73 29.02 21.38
N THR A 45 6.78 28.23 20.89
CA THR A 45 5.80 28.68 19.91
C THR A 45 4.42 28.16 20.31
N SER A 46 3.39 28.92 20.01
CA SER A 46 2.00 28.50 20.21
C SER A 46 1.38 28.14 18.87
N ALA A 47 0.75 26.97 18.81
CA ALA A 47 -0.07 26.57 17.69
C ALA A 47 -1.27 27.51 17.55
N THR A 48 -1.49 28.05 16.35
CA THR A 48 -2.61 28.93 16.03
C THR A 48 -3.68 28.25 15.18
N ASN A 49 -3.26 27.40 14.24
CA ASN A 49 -4.15 26.64 13.38
C ASN A 49 -3.65 25.20 13.24
N ALA A 50 -4.54 24.29 12.83
CA ALA A 50 -4.11 22.97 12.36
C ALA A 50 -3.34 23.12 11.04
N GLY A 51 -2.38 22.23 10.81
CA GLY A 51 -1.46 22.37 9.69
C GLY A 51 -0.14 21.66 9.91
N HIS A 52 0.77 21.89 8.97
CA HIS A 52 2.16 21.52 9.08
C HIS A 52 3.02 22.69 8.62
N ASP A 53 4.01 23.05 9.44
CA ASP A 53 5.02 24.03 9.07
C ASP A 53 6.41 23.40 9.24
N VAL A 54 7.37 23.88 8.45
CA VAL A 54 8.79 23.53 8.60
C VAL A 54 9.49 24.71 9.23
N VAL A 55 10.09 24.49 10.40
CA VAL A 55 10.95 25.48 11.05
C VAL A 55 12.37 25.24 10.59
N ILE A 56 12.98 26.22 9.95
CA ILE A 56 14.35 26.15 9.43
C ILE A 56 15.27 27.02 10.28
N ALA A 57 16.49 26.55 10.47
CA ALA A 57 17.57 27.25 11.13
C ALA A 57 18.62 27.60 10.08
N ARG A 58 18.82 28.89 9.80
CA ARG A 58 19.80 29.39 8.83
C ARG A 58 20.95 30.08 9.51
N ILE A 59 22.17 29.92 9.01
CA ILE A 59 23.33 30.62 9.57
C ILE A 59 23.35 32.07 9.04
N VAL A 60 23.45 33.04 9.95
CA VAL A 60 23.35 34.49 9.64
C VAL A 60 24.61 35.03 8.97
N ARG A 61 25.77 34.41 9.22
CA ARG A 61 27.02 34.75 8.55
C ARG A 61 27.31 33.71 7.49
N ASN A 62 27.65 34.19 6.29
CA ASN A 62 27.97 33.39 5.11
C ASN A 62 29.32 32.66 5.30
N ASP A 63 29.43 31.84 6.33
CA ASP A 63 30.56 30.97 6.59
C ASP A 63 30.37 29.72 5.72
N THR A 64 31.07 29.66 4.60
CA THR A 64 30.91 28.61 3.57
C THR A 64 31.33 27.22 4.03
N HIS A 65 31.74 27.07 5.29
CA HIS A 65 32.21 25.83 5.89
C HIS A 65 31.13 25.05 6.65
N ILE A 66 29.94 25.62 6.87
CA ILE A 66 28.86 24.97 7.59
C ILE A 66 27.65 24.83 6.67
N ASP A 67 27.22 23.59 6.45
CA ASP A 67 26.02 23.26 5.69
C ASP A 67 24.80 23.30 6.62
N ASP A 68 23.83 24.19 6.33
CA ASP A 68 22.59 24.35 7.09
C ASP A 68 21.37 23.74 6.38
N SER A 69 21.58 22.99 5.29
CA SER A 69 20.50 22.36 4.51
C SER A 69 19.67 21.35 5.31
N GLU A 70 20.28 20.66 6.27
CA GLU A 70 19.61 19.69 7.16
C GLU A 70 19.10 20.31 8.47
N ALA A 71 19.32 21.61 8.69
CA ALA A 71 18.96 22.28 9.93
C ALA A 71 17.48 22.70 9.93
N TYR A 72 16.57 21.72 9.97
CA TYR A 72 15.12 21.97 10.04
C TYR A 72 14.40 21.02 11.00
N VAL A 73 13.26 21.45 11.52
CA VAL A 73 12.33 20.62 12.27
C VAL A 73 10.92 20.78 11.70
N ARG A 74 10.26 19.66 11.48
CA ARG A 74 8.84 19.63 11.09
C ARG A 74 7.97 19.71 12.33
N VAL A 75 6.97 20.57 12.30
CA VAL A 75 5.98 20.61 13.36
C VAL A 75 4.60 20.48 12.76
N ARG A 76 3.80 19.56 13.30
CA ARG A 76 2.43 19.28 12.87
C ARG A 76 1.49 19.60 14.02
N VAL A 77 0.43 20.33 13.73
CA VAL A 77 -0.63 20.64 14.68
C VAL A 77 -1.90 19.99 14.18
N GLY A 78 -2.43 19.07 14.99
CA GLY A 78 -3.75 18.51 14.76
C GLY A 78 -4.83 19.38 15.39
N HIS A 79 -6.03 19.40 14.81
CA HIS A 79 -7.23 19.97 15.44
C HIS A 79 -7.51 19.32 16.81
N SER A 80 -7.36 17.99 16.93
CA SER A 80 -7.61 17.26 18.16
C SER A 80 -6.93 15.90 18.20
N GLN A 81 -6.61 15.44 19.40
CA GLN A 81 -6.16 14.07 19.65
C GLN A 81 -7.22 13.03 19.26
N VAL A 82 -8.51 13.41 19.31
CA VAL A 82 -9.62 12.51 18.97
C VAL A 82 -9.51 12.00 17.53
N TRP A 83 -9.18 12.89 16.58
CA TRP A 83 -9.04 12.49 15.17
C TRP A 83 -7.84 11.57 14.93
N SER A 84 -6.74 11.79 15.65
CA SER A 84 -5.58 10.87 15.61
C SER A 84 -5.97 9.49 16.12
N VAL A 85 -6.65 9.40 17.27
CA VAL A 85 -7.12 8.12 17.84
C VAL A 85 -8.12 7.44 16.90
N LEU A 86 -9.05 8.17 16.31
CA LEU A 86 -9.99 7.62 15.33
C LEU A 86 -9.27 7.09 14.08
N ALA A 87 -8.27 7.81 13.58
CA ALA A 87 -7.44 7.35 12.47
C ALA A 87 -6.69 6.06 12.81
N ASP A 88 -6.12 5.96 14.01
CA ASP A 88 -5.42 4.75 14.47
C ASP A 88 -6.38 3.55 14.61
N VAL A 89 -7.55 3.76 15.22
CA VAL A 89 -8.57 2.71 15.41
C VAL A 89 -9.09 2.22 14.06
N VAL A 90 -9.50 3.13 13.17
CA VAL A 90 -9.92 2.76 11.80
C VAL A 90 -8.76 2.08 11.06
N GLY A 91 -7.52 2.49 11.37
CA GLY A 91 -6.29 1.87 10.91
C GLY A 91 -6.23 0.36 11.18
N TRP A 92 -6.41 -0.02 12.44
CA TRP A 92 -6.42 -1.42 12.83
C TRP A 92 -7.66 -2.18 12.33
N VAL A 93 -8.81 -1.50 12.23
CA VAL A 93 -10.04 -2.10 11.69
C VAL A 93 -9.89 -2.47 10.22
N TYR A 94 -9.36 -1.57 9.38
CA TYR A 94 -9.15 -1.91 7.95
C TYR A 94 -8.17 -3.08 7.81
N PHE A 95 -7.11 -3.13 8.62
CA PHE A 95 -6.14 -4.22 8.62
C PHE A 95 -6.84 -5.56 8.89
N VAL A 96 -7.66 -5.64 9.93
CA VAL A 96 -8.38 -6.87 10.30
C VAL A 96 -9.35 -7.28 9.21
N ILE A 97 -10.14 -6.34 8.67
CA ILE A 97 -11.13 -6.61 7.62
C ILE A 97 -10.46 -7.07 6.32
N TRP A 98 -9.43 -6.37 5.85
CA TRP A 98 -8.68 -6.80 4.66
C TRP A 98 -7.97 -8.14 4.87
N SER A 99 -7.44 -8.39 6.07
CA SER A 99 -6.85 -9.70 6.38
C SER A 99 -7.91 -10.80 6.36
N ALA A 100 -9.11 -10.54 6.87
CA ALA A 100 -10.22 -11.48 6.84
C ALA A 100 -10.68 -11.79 5.40
N SER A 101 -10.60 -10.84 4.47
CA SER A 101 -11.12 -10.98 3.10
C SER A 101 -10.50 -12.14 2.32
N PHE A 102 -9.25 -12.52 2.61
CA PHE A 102 -8.58 -13.63 1.91
C PHE A 102 -9.13 -15.02 2.26
N TRP A 103 -9.72 -15.18 3.44
CA TRP A 103 -10.11 -16.48 3.96
C TRP A 103 -11.36 -17.10 3.32
N PRO A 104 -12.43 -16.36 3.01
CA PRO A 104 -13.61 -16.91 2.34
C PRO A 104 -13.28 -17.71 1.07
N GLN A 105 -12.41 -17.19 0.19
CA GLN A 105 -12.02 -17.91 -1.04
C GLN A 105 -11.22 -19.18 -0.70
N ASN A 106 -10.25 -19.08 0.20
CA ASN A 106 -9.45 -20.23 0.65
C ASN A 106 -10.30 -21.34 1.24
N ILE A 107 -11.29 -20.99 2.07
CA ILE A 107 -12.22 -21.93 2.68
C ILE A 107 -13.14 -22.55 1.62
N GLN A 108 -13.65 -21.75 0.68
CA GLN A 108 -14.52 -22.23 -0.38
C GLN A 108 -13.79 -23.25 -1.28
N ASN A 109 -12.57 -22.93 -1.70
CA ASN A 109 -11.70 -23.83 -2.47
C ASN A 109 -11.45 -25.14 -1.69
N TYR A 110 -11.12 -25.04 -0.40
CA TYR A 110 -10.89 -26.22 0.45
C TYR A 110 -12.12 -27.11 0.60
N ARG A 111 -13.31 -26.51 0.79
CA ARG A 111 -14.57 -27.25 0.93
C ARG A 111 -15.01 -27.92 -0.36
N ARG A 112 -14.83 -27.24 -1.49
CA ARG A 112 -15.24 -27.76 -2.81
C ARG A 112 -14.21 -28.69 -3.45
N LYS A 113 -12.96 -28.67 -2.96
CA LYS A 113 -11.81 -29.34 -3.60
C LYS A 113 -11.69 -28.99 -5.09
N SER A 114 -12.10 -27.77 -5.44
CA SER A 114 -12.14 -27.26 -6.80
C SER A 114 -11.94 -25.75 -6.77
N VAL A 115 -11.13 -25.26 -7.69
CA VAL A 115 -10.89 -23.83 -7.96
C VAL A 115 -11.58 -23.38 -9.24
N VAL A 116 -12.52 -24.17 -9.79
CA VAL A 116 -13.26 -23.82 -10.99
C VAL A 116 -14.03 -22.51 -10.76
N GLY A 117 -13.61 -21.48 -11.48
CA GLY A 117 -14.16 -20.13 -11.46
C GLY A 117 -13.27 -19.08 -10.79
N LEU A 118 -12.17 -19.51 -10.18
CA LEU A 118 -11.07 -18.66 -9.74
C LEU A 118 -10.01 -18.55 -10.84
N ASN A 119 -9.81 -17.34 -11.36
CA ASN A 119 -8.84 -17.09 -12.43
C ASN A 119 -7.40 -17.28 -11.90
N GLN A 120 -6.62 -18.05 -12.66
CA GLN A 120 -5.23 -18.40 -12.32
C GLN A 120 -4.29 -17.20 -12.34
N ASP A 121 -4.53 -16.23 -13.23
CA ASP A 121 -3.77 -14.97 -13.29
C ASP A 121 -3.98 -14.17 -11.99
N PHE A 122 -5.23 -14.09 -11.51
CA PHE A 122 -5.53 -13.41 -10.27
C PHE A 122 -4.73 -14.01 -9.11
N ALA A 123 -4.74 -15.34 -8.95
CA ALA A 123 -4.02 -16.01 -7.87
C ALA A 123 -2.50 -15.77 -7.94
N ALA A 124 -1.89 -15.96 -9.12
CA ALA A 124 -0.45 -15.84 -9.31
C ALA A 124 0.06 -14.39 -9.17
N LEU A 125 -0.69 -13.42 -9.71
CA LEU A 125 -0.38 -12.00 -9.55
C LEU A 125 -0.50 -11.56 -8.09
N ASN A 126 -1.53 -12.02 -7.36
CA ASN A 126 -1.74 -11.62 -5.96
C ASN A 126 -0.57 -12.05 -5.06
N VAL A 127 -0.11 -13.30 -5.19
CA VAL A 127 1.04 -13.82 -4.42
C VAL A 127 2.28 -12.99 -4.69
N SER A 128 2.64 -12.79 -5.97
CA SER A 128 3.83 -12.02 -6.33
C SER A 128 3.75 -10.58 -5.82
N GLY A 129 2.58 -9.95 -5.96
CA GLY A 129 2.34 -8.61 -5.45
C GLY A 129 2.55 -8.52 -3.93
N PHE A 130 1.97 -9.44 -3.14
CA PHE A 130 2.12 -9.40 -1.69
C PHE A 130 3.51 -9.82 -1.19
N LEU A 131 4.23 -10.68 -1.92
CA LEU A 131 5.65 -10.93 -1.64
C LEU A 131 6.48 -9.65 -1.80
N PHE A 132 6.31 -8.94 -2.92
CA PHE A 132 7.00 -7.68 -3.17
C PHE A 132 6.62 -6.60 -2.15
N TYR A 133 5.34 -6.53 -1.79
CA TYR A 133 4.88 -5.62 -0.74
C TYR A 133 5.51 -5.96 0.62
N SER A 134 5.65 -7.24 0.95
CA SER A 134 6.30 -7.67 2.20
C SER A 134 7.78 -7.28 2.23
N ILE A 135 8.49 -7.42 1.10
CA ILE A 135 9.89 -7.00 0.96
C ILE A 135 10.03 -5.48 1.15
N PHE A 136 9.19 -4.70 0.46
CA PHE A 136 9.20 -3.24 0.58
C PHE A 136 8.95 -2.78 2.02
N ASN A 137 7.87 -3.26 2.65
CA ASN A 137 7.51 -2.85 4.01
C ASN A 137 8.58 -3.26 5.01
N SER A 138 9.12 -4.47 4.91
CA SER A 138 10.17 -4.93 5.83
C SER A 138 11.48 -4.16 5.63
N GLY A 139 11.86 -3.90 4.39
CA GLY A 139 13.08 -3.17 4.06
C GLY A 139 13.07 -1.76 4.62
N LEU A 140 11.96 -1.02 4.43
CA LEU A 140 11.85 0.37 4.90
C LEU A 140 11.50 0.47 6.40
N TYR A 141 10.87 -0.55 7.00
CA TYR A 141 10.54 -0.56 8.43
C TYR A 141 11.69 -1.04 9.34
N PHE A 142 12.45 -2.07 8.96
CA PHE A 142 13.48 -2.65 9.84
C PHE A 142 14.90 -2.15 9.59
N SER A 143 15.21 -1.61 8.39
CA SER A 143 16.58 -1.23 8.05
C SER A 143 16.85 0.24 8.31
N ALA A 144 17.61 0.54 9.37
CA ALA A 144 18.06 1.90 9.69
C ALA A 144 18.80 2.58 8.52
N LYS A 145 19.57 1.80 7.73
CA LYS A 145 20.25 2.31 6.54
C LYS A 145 19.27 2.75 5.44
N VAL A 146 18.17 2.03 5.24
CA VAL A 146 17.17 2.41 4.24
C VAL A 146 16.37 3.61 4.74
N GLN A 147 16.10 3.67 6.05
CA GLN A 147 15.45 4.80 6.69
C GLN A 147 16.26 6.09 6.52
N SER A 148 17.58 6.04 6.77
CA SER A 148 18.44 7.21 6.55
C SER A 148 18.47 7.64 5.08
N LEU A 149 18.53 6.69 4.14
CA LEU A 149 18.42 7.00 2.70
C LEU A 149 17.06 7.64 2.34
N TYR A 150 15.98 7.21 2.99
CA TYR A 150 14.65 7.76 2.79
C TYR A 150 14.57 9.19 3.32
N GLU A 151 15.08 9.43 4.52
CA GLU A 151 15.13 10.76 5.15
C GLU A 151 15.99 11.73 4.33
N GLU A 152 17.09 11.26 3.74
CA GLU A 152 17.92 12.05 2.82
C GLU A 152 17.18 12.37 1.51
N ALA A 153 16.49 11.39 0.93
CA ALA A 153 15.75 11.57 -0.33
C ALA A 153 14.47 12.41 -0.16
N PHE A 154 13.85 12.33 1.01
CA PHE A 154 12.61 13.02 1.36
C PHE A 154 12.76 13.69 2.74
N PRO A 155 13.58 14.74 2.86
CA PRO A 155 13.85 15.43 4.13
C PRO A 155 12.57 15.93 4.78
N ARG A 156 11.61 16.28 3.93
CA ARG A 156 10.28 16.74 4.33
C ARG A 156 9.25 15.60 4.26
N SER A 157 9.57 14.36 4.61
CA SER A 157 8.57 13.29 4.72
C SER A 157 8.89 12.35 5.87
N GLU A 158 7.84 11.94 6.59
CA GLU A 158 7.98 10.87 7.59
C GLU A 158 7.95 9.53 6.87
N ILE A 159 8.67 8.54 7.41
CA ILE A 159 8.63 7.17 6.91
C ILE A 159 7.19 6.65 7.02
N PRO A 160 6.52 6.32 5.90
CA PRO A 160 5.06 6.18 5.88
C PRO A 160 4.58 4.79 6.30
N ILE A 161 5.47 3.93 6.82
CA ILE A 161 5.20 2.51 7.05
C ILE A 161 5.13 2.23 8.54
N LEU A 162 4.01 1.64 8.96
CA LEU A 162 3.76 1.23 10.33
C LEU A 162 3.84 -0.29 10.46
N LEU A 163 3.94 -0.79 11.70
CA LEU A 163 4.04 -2.22 11.98
C LEU A 163 2.84 -3.01 11.45
N ASN A 164 1.63 -2.44 11.52
CA ASN A 164 0.42 -3.07 10.98
C ASN A 164 0.52 -3.32 9.47
N ASP A 165 1.21 -2.46 8.71
CA ASP A 165 1.38 -2.63 7.26
C ASP A 165 2.34 -3.78 6.95
N VAL A 166 3.39 -3.95 7.77
CA VAL A 166 4.31 -5.11 7.69
C VAL A 166 3.55 -6.41 7.96
N VAL A 167 2.80 -6.48 9.08
CA VAL A 167 2.04 -7.68 9.46
C VAL A 167 0.96 -8.00 8.42
N TYR A 168 0.27 -6.99 7.90
CA TYR A 168 -0.68 -7.11 6.80
C TYR A 168 -0.06 -7.74 5.56
N ALA A 169 1.08 -7.21 5.11
CA ALA A 169 1.74 -7.69 3.90
C ALA A 169 2.09 -9.17 4.00
N TYR A 170 2.65 -9.60 5.14
CA TYR A 170 2.99 -11.01 5.38
C TYR A 170 1.76 -11.91 5.47
N HIS A 171 0.72 -11.51 6.21
CA HIS A 171 -0.51 -12.28 6.30
C HIS A 171 -1.15 -12.46 4.92
N ALA A 172 -1.22 -11.38 4.13
CA ALA A 172 -1.77 -11.43 2.78
C ALA A 172 -0.91 -12.28 1.83
N ALA A 173 0.43 -12.21 1.93
CA ALA A 173 1.33 -13.08 1.17
C ALA A 173 1.09 -14.56 1.51
N PHE A 174 0.95 -14.89 2.80
CA PHE A 174 0.64 -16.24 3.25
C PHE A 174 -0.73 -16.73 2.74
N ALA A 175 -1.79 -15.94 2.96
CA ALA A 175 -3.14 -16.32 2.58
C ALA A 175 -3.29 -16.47 1.06
N THR A 176 -2.63 -15.62 0.27
CA THR A 176 -2.63 -15.76 -1.19
C THR A 176 -1.76 -16.92 -1.67
N ALA A 177 -0.67 -17.26 -0.97
CA ALA A 177 0.13 -18.44 -1.27
C ALA A 177 -0.69 -19.73 -1.09
N ILE A 178 -1.52 -19.80 -0.03
CA ILE A 178 -2.48 -20.89 0.13
C ILE A 178 -3.42 -20.97 -1.09
N THR A 179 -4.00 -19.85 -1.52
CA THR A 179 -4.88 -19.82 -2.70
C THR A 179 -4.17 -20.34 -3.94
N LEU A 180 -2.91 -19.95 -4.16
CA LEU A 180 -2.12 -20.41 -5.30
C LEU A 180 -1.80 -21.90 -5.21
N ILE A 181 -1.44 -22.41 -4.02
CA ILE A 181 -1.23 -23.85 -3.79
C ILE A 181 -2.51 -24.63 -4.09
N GLN A 182 -3.67 -24.13 -3.64
CA GLN A 182 -4.97 -24.74 -3.96
C GLN A 182 -5.22 -24.79 -5.47
N CYS A 183 -4.81 -23.77 -6.21
CA CYS A 183 -4.89 -23.74 -7.68
C CYS A 183 -4.03 -24.81 -8.38
N TYR A 184 -2.97 -25.30 -7.72
CA TYR A 184 -2.14 -26.41 -8.22
C TYR A 184 -2.69 -27.79 -7.83
N ILE A 185 -3.31 -27.91 -6.66
CA ILE A 185 -3.75 -29.20 -6.10
C ILE A 185 -5.19 -29.56 -6.53
N TYR A 186 -6.08 -28.58 -6.60
CA TYR A 186 -7.51 -28.83 -6.82
C TYR A 186 -7.93 -28.75 -8.28
N GLU A 187 -9.09 -29.35 -8.57
CA GLU A 187 -9.67 -29.38 -9.91
C GLU A 187 -9.91 -27.95 -10.43
N ARG A 188 -9.37 -27.65 -11.61
CA ARG A 188 -9.39 -26.30 -12.23
C ARG A 188 -10.12 -26.24 -13.57
N GLY A 189 -10.69 -27.35 -14.06
CA GLY A 189 -11.55 -27.37 -15.25
C GLY A 189 -10.86 -26.82 -16.50
N GLY A 190 -9.58 -27.17 -16.68
CA GLY A 190 -8.76 -26.73 -17.82
C GLY A 190 -8.30 -25.25 -17.78
N GLN A 191 -8.62 -24.49 -16.72
CA GLN A 191 -8.16 -23.11 -16.59
C GLN A 191 -6.65 -23.06 -16.41
N THR A 192 -5.98 -22.24 -17.22
CA THR A 192 -4.54 -22.01 -17.16
C THR A 192 -4.24 -20.53 -17.09
N MET A 193 -3.04 -20.21 -16.62
CA MET A 193 -2.54 -18.84 -16.57
C MET A 193 -2.35 -18.29 -18.00
N SER A 194 -2.78 -17.06 -18.25
CA SER A 194 -2.64 -16.39 -19.53
C SER A 194 -1.17 -16.10 -19.85
N TRP A 195 -0.87 -16.00 -21.15
CA TRP A 195 0.49 -15.68 -21.60
C TRP A 195 0.90 -14.26 -21.14
N LEU A 196 -0.03 -13.31 -21.12
CA LEU A 196 0.21 -11.95 -20.62
C LEU A 196 0.54 -11.96 -19.13
N GLY A 197 -0.19 -12.73 -18.33
CA GLY A 197 0.11 -12.89 -16.91
C GLY A 197 1.50 -13.49 -16.68
N LYS A 198 1.84 -14.55 -17.43
CA LYS A 198 3.17 -15.18 -17.38
C LYS A 198 4.28 -14.21 -17.79
N LEU A 199 4.07 -13.45 -18.86
CA LEU A 199 5.03 -12.44 -19.33
C LEU A 199 5.23 -11.35 -18.28
N TYR A 200 4.15 -10.82 -17.71
CA TYR A 200 4.21 -9.81 -16.67
C TYR A 200 4.99 -10.31 -15.43
N LEU A 201 4.71 -11.53 -14.96
CA LEU A 201 5.46 -12.12 -13.86
C LEU A 201 6.93 -12.34 -14.22
N ALA A 202 7.22 -12.88 -15.41
CA ALA A 202 8.60 -13.09 -15.86
C ALA A 202 9.38 -11.77 -15.90
N VAL A 203 8.81 -10.72 -16.50
CA VAL A 203 9.44 -9.40 -16.61
C VAL A 203 9.68 -8.80 -15.22
N THR A 204 8.67 -8.80 -14.34
CA THR A 204 8.79 -8.18 -13.02
C THR A 204 9.78 -8.92 -12.11
N TRP A 205 9.75 -10.25 -12.08
CA TRP A 205 10.74 -11.02 -11.31
C TRP A 205 12.15 -10.94 -11.89
N THR A 206 12.30 -10.92 -13.22
CA THR A 206 13.62 -10.74 -13.86
C THR A 206 14.18 -9.36 -13.56
N ALA A 207 13.36 -8.30 -13.69
CA ALA A 207 13.77 -6.94 -13.37
C ALA A 207 14.10 -6.77 -11.88
N ALA A 208 13.41 -7.47 -10.98
CA ALA A 208 13.77 -7.53 -9.56
C ALA A 208 15.16 -8.16 -9.35
N GLY A 209 15.49 -9.23 -10.08
CA GLY A 209 16.79 -9.89 -10.03
C GLY A 209 17.92 -9.02 -10.59
N ILE A 210 17.70 -8.34 -11.72
CA ILE A 210 18.67 -7.41 -12.30
C ILE A 210 18.95 -6.26 -11.35
N GLN A 211 17.91 -5.65 -10.80
CA GLN A 211 18.03 -4.54 -9.86
C GLN A 211 18.71 -4.93 -8.55
N LEU A 212 18.53 -6.18 -8.09
CA LEU A 212 19.28 -6.70 -6.94
C LEU A 212 20.79 -6.63 -7.19
N VAL A 213 21.24 -7.08 -8.37
CA VAL A 213 22.66 -7.01 -8.75
C VAL A 213 23.15 -5.57 -8.82
N LEU A 214 22.36 -4.66 -9.43
CA LEU A 214 22.70 -3.24 -9.52
C LEU A 214 22.81 -2.56 -8.14
N SER A 215 21.94 -2.94 -7.19
CA SER A 215 22.02 -2.44 -5.82
C SER A 215 23.17 -3.03 -5.04
N TRP A 216 23.49 -4.29 -5.29
CA TRP A 216 24.63 -4.95 -4.67
C TRP A 216 25.96 -4.36 -5.12
N THR A 217 26.09 -4.03 -6.42
CA THR A 217 27.29 -3.39 -6.99
C THR A 217 27.38 -1.89 -6.73
N GLY A 218 26.39 -1.29 -6.04
CA GLY A 218 26.36 0.13 -5.69
C GLY A 218 25.99 1.06 -6.84
N VAL A 219 25.58 0.54 -8.00
CA VAL A 219 25.08 1.34 -9.14
C VAL A 219 23.73 1.96 -8.82
N MET A 220 22.93 1.31 -7.97
CA MET A 220 21.60 1.77 -7.57
C MET A 220 21.44 1.75 -6.04
N SER A 221 20.77 2.76 -5.47
CA SER A 221 20.53 2.77 -4.03
C SER A 221 19.59 1.62 -3.60
N TRP A 222 19.76 1.13 -2.37
CA TRP A 222 18.83 0.15 -1.78
C TRP A 222 17.41 0.70 -1.65
N LEU A 223 17.27 2.01 -1.46
CA LEU A 223 15.98 2.68 -1.41
C LEU A 223 15.25 2.58 -2.76
N THR A 224 15.93 2.89 -3.86
CA THR A 224 15.38 2.79 -5.22
C THR A 224 14.93 1.35 -5.52
N TYR A 225 15.73 0.36 -5.12
CA TYR A 225 15.36 -1.05 -5.26
C TYR A 225 14.09 -1.42 -4.48
N LEU A 226 13.95 -0.92 -3.25
CA LEU A 226 12.75 -1.19 -2.46
C LEU A 226 11.51 -0.53 -3.06
N TYR A 227 11.63 0.71 -3.55
CA TYR A 227 10.53 1.40 -4.23
C TYR A 227 10.04 0.67 -5.49
N TYR A 228 10.92 -0.01 -6.22
CA TYR A 228 10.53 -0.86 -7.33
C TYR A 228 9.46 -1.88 -6.92
N PHE A 229 9.64 -2.55 -5.78
CA PHE A 229 8.65 -3.51 -5.27
C PHE A 229 7.31 -2.87 -4.93
N SER A 230 7.32 -1.65 -4.37
CA SER A 230 6.11 -0.87 -4.08
C SER A 230 5.33 -0.56 -5.37
N TYR A 231 6.02 -0.10 -6.42
CA TYR A 231 5.40 0.19 -7.70
C TYR A 231 4.86 -1.06 -8.40
N VAL A 232 5.59 -2.17 -8.35
CA VAL A 232 5.07 -3.43 -8.89
C VAL A 232 3.83 -3.86 -8.12
N LYS A 233 3.81 -3.80 -6.78
CA LYS A 233 2.59 -4.08 -5.99
C LYS A 233 1.41 -3.21 -6.39
N LEU A 234 1.64 -1.92 -6.58
CA LEU A 234 0.59 -1.00 -7.03
C LEU A 234 0.04 -1.41 -8.40
N SER A 235 0.93 -1.68 -9.36
CA SER A 235 0.53 -2.13 -10.70
C SER A 235 -0.21 -3.47 -10.69
N VAL A 236 0.22 -4.45 -9.88
CA VAL A 236 -0.50 -5.71 -9.64
C VAL A 236 -1.91 -5.43 -9.15
N THR A 237 -2.08 -4.51 -8.20
CA THR A 237 -3.40 -4.18 -7.63
C THR A 237 -4.34 -3.62 -8.69
N LEU A 238 -3.82 -2.82 -9.62
CA LEU A 238 -4.58 -2.24 -10.73
C LEU A 238 -5.00 -3.27 -11.78
N ILE A 239 -4.24 -4.34 -11.99
CA ILE A 239 -4.49 -5.28 -13.10
C ILE A 239 -5.04 -6.64 -12.67
N LYS A 240 -4.77 -7.10 -11.44
CA LYS A 240 -5.03 -8.50 -11.02
C LYS A 240 -6.50 -8.90 -11.09
N TYR A 241 -7.41 -7.95 -10.87
CA TYR A 241 -8.85 -8.21 -10.87
C TYR A 241 -9.45 -8.24 -12.29
N ALA A 242 -8.78 -7.65 -13.29
CA ALA A 242 -9.28 -7.62 -14.66
C ALA A 242 -9.46 -9.03 -15.28
N PRO A 243 -8.50 -9.97 -15.16
CA PRO A 243 -8.69 -11.35 -15.62
C PRO A 243 -9.89 -12.05 -14.96
N GLN A 244 -10.15 -11.78 -13.68
CA GLN A 244 -11.31 -12.35 -12.98
C GLN A 244 -12.61 -11.74 -13.50
N ALA A 245 -12.68 -10.42 -13.62
CA ALA A 245 -13.85 -9.72 -14.15
C ALA A 245 -14.18 -10.18 -15.57
N TRP A 246 -13.16 -10.36 -16.41
CA TRP A 246 -13.31 -10.91 -17.76
C TRP A 246 -13.77 -12.37 -17.76
N SER A 247 -13.21 -13.21 -16.87
CA SER A 247 -13.65 -14.61 -16.73
C SER A 247 -15.12 -14.71 -16.33
N ASN A 248 -15.55 -13.90 -15.36
CA ASN A 248 -16.95 -13.80 -14.97
C ASN A 248 -17.84 -13.34 -16.13
N TYR A 249 -17.37 -12.36 -16.91
CA TYR A 249 -18.06 -11.88 -18.10
C TYR A 249 -18.19 -12.93 -19.20
N LYS A 250 -17.14 -13.72 -19.46
CA LYS A 250 -17.14 -14.78 -20.47
C LYS A 250 -18.04 -15.94 -20.06
N ARG A 251 -17.98 -16.36 -18.79
CA ARG A 251 -18.83 -17.43 -18.22
C ARG A 251 -20.26 -16.96 -17.95
N LYS A 252 -20.48 -15.64 -17.89
CA LYS A 252 -21.73 -15.02 -17.45
C LYS A 252 -22.18 -15.57 -16.08
N SER A 253 -21.21 -15.86 -15.22
CA SER A 253 -21.40 -16.44 -13.89
C SER A 253 -20.20 -16.13 -13.02
N THR A 254 -20.48 -15.85 -11.76
CA THR A 254 -19.54 -15.64 -10.65
C THR A 254 -19.31 -16.90 -9.81
N SER A 255 -19.97 -18.01 -10.13
CA SER A 255 -19.80 -19.26 -9.40
C SER A 255 -18.32 -19.69 -9.40
N GLY A 256 -17.78 -20.05 -8.23
CA GLY A 256 -16.33 -20.25 -8.04
C GLY A 256 -15.60 -19.11 -7.35
N TRP A 257 -16.19 -17.92 -7.33
CA TRP A 257 -15.60 -16.73 -6.72
C TRP A 257 -16.41 -16.32 -5.49
N SER A 258 -15.73 -16.17 -4.35
CA SER A 258 -16.39 -15.86 -3.09
C SER A 258 -16.84 -14.40 -3.04
N ILE A 259 -18.15 -14.16 -3.04
CA ILE A 259 -18.71 -12.82 -2.87
C ILE A 259 -18.41 -12.23 -1.48
N TYR A 260 -18.24 -13.07 -0.46
CA TYR A 260 -17.88 -12.62 0.89
C TYR A 260 -16.51 -11.97 0.96
N MET A 261 -15.57 -12.41 0.12
CA MET A 261 -14.28 -11.72 -0.03
C MET A 261 -14.49 -10.29 -0.51
N ILE A 262 -15.39 -10.07 -1.48
CA ILE A 262 -15.67 -8.75 -2.04
C ILE A 262 -16.31 -7.81 -1.02
N TYR A 263 -17.23 -8.31 -0.17
CA TYR A 263 -17.81 -7.48 0.91
C TYR A 263 -16.77 -7.02 1.92
N MET A 264 -15.80 -7.88 2.23
CA MET A 264 -14.71 -7.52 3.14
C MET A 264 -13.71 -6.60 2.45
N ASP A 265 -13.36 -6.83 1.18
CA ASP A 265 -12.40 -6.01 0.44
C ASP A 265 -12.89 -4.56 0.31
N ILE A 266 -14.16 -4.37 -0.07
CA ILE A 266 -14.75 -3.03 -0.21
C ILE A 266 -14.83 -2.31 1.14
N SER A 267 -15.18 -3.05 2.20
CA SER A 267 -15.23 -2.49 3.56
C SER A 267 -13.84 -2.05 4.01
N GLY A 268 -12.80 -2.85 3.75
CA GLY A 268 -11.42 -2.48 4.05
C GLY A 268 -10.95 -1.27 3.23
N GLY A 269 -11.29 -1.20 1.93
CA GLY A 269 -10.96 -0.07 1.07
C GLY A 269 -11.62 1.23 1.53
N VAL A 270 -12.90 1.19 1.91
CA VAL A 270 -13.62 2.36 2.44
C VAL A 270 -13.01 2.83 3.75
N ASN A 271 -12.70 1.91 4.69
CA ASN A 271 -12.03 2.26 5.95
C ASN A 271 -10.63 2.83 5.72
N GLY A 272 -9.88 2.29 4.74
CA GLY A 272 -8.57 2.81 4.34
C GLY A 272 -8.62 4.27 3.87
N LEU A 273 -9.60 4.61 3.02
CA LEU A 273 -9.83 6.00 2.60
C LEU A 273 -10.29 6.88 3.76
N LEU A 274 -11.17 6.37 4.62
CA LEU A 274 -11.69 7.11 5.77
C LEU A 274 -10.57 7.51 6.74
N GLN A 275 -9.62 6.60 7.02
CA GLN A 275 -8.45 6.94 7.82
C GLN A 275 -7.64 8.08 7.21
N MET A 276 -7.42 8.05 5.89
CA MET A 276 -6.67 9.11 5.21
C MET A 276 -7.41 10.44 5.27
N ILE A 277 -8.75 10.43 5.19
CA ILE A 277 -9.58 11.62 5.38
C ILE A 277 -9.47 12.15 6.81
N PHE A 278 -9.48 11.30 7.83
CA PHE A 278 -9.32 11.74 9.23
C PHE A 278 -7.96 12.39 9.47
N ILE A 279 -6.89 11.83 8.91
CA ILE A 279 -5.54 12.41 9.01
C ILE A 279 -5.49 13.75 8.27
N ALA A 280 -5.96 13.80 7.02
CA ALA A 280 -5.98 15.01 6.20
C ALA A 280 -6.79 16.12 6.86
N TYR A 281 -7.97 15.79 7.38
CA TYR A 281 -8.79 16.73 8.13
C TYR A 281 -8.09 17.21 9.40
N ASN A 282 -7.54 16.29 10.21
CA ASN A 282 -6.94 16.67 11.49
C ASN A 282 -5.78 17.64 11.32
N PHE A 283 -4.98 17.49 10.28
CA PHE A 283 -3.78 18.31 10.03
C PHE A 283 -3.99 19.36 8.94
N ASP A 284 -5.22 19.61 8.50
CA ASP A 284 -5.59 20.46 7.36
C ASP A 284 -4.69 20.28 6.12
N ASP A 285 -4.29 19.03 5.87
CA ASP A 285 -3.37 18.66 4.80
C ASP A 285 -4.00 17.61 3.89
N TRP A 286 -4.80 18.11 2.95
CA TRP A 286 -5.47 17.32 1.94
C TRP A 286 -4.52 16.77 0.87
N LYS A 287 -3.34 17.38 0.69
CA LYS A 287 -2.32 16.90 -0.24
C LYS A 287 -1.70 15.60 0.25
N THR A 288 -1.62 15.41 1.57
CA THR A 288 -1.15 14.15 2.19
C THR A 288 -1.97 12.92 1.77
N ILE A 289 -3.23 13.07 1.34
CA ILE A 289 -4.01 11.95 0.79
C ILE A 289 -3.32 11.37 -0.46
N PHE A 290 -2.80 12.23 -1.34
CA PHE A 290 -2.08 11.79 -2.54
C PHE A 290 -0.61 11.49 -2.25
N GLY A 291 -0.07 12.02 -1.14
CA GLY A 291 1.29 11.73 -0.67
C GLY A 291 1.52 10.25 -0.33
N ASN A 292 0.50 9.54 0.19
CA ASN A 292 0.53 8.08 0.33
C ASN A 292 -0.12 7.39 -0.87
N LEU A 293 0.46 7.62 -2.05
CA LEU A 293 -0.03 7.12 -3.33
C LEU A 293 -0.29 5.60 -3.34
N PRO A 294 0.57 4.74 -2.75
CA PRO A 294 0.28 3.31 -2.68
C PRO A 294 -1.02 3.02 -1.91
N LYS A 295 -1.19 3.55 -0.70
CA LYS A 295 -2.39 3.26 0.11
C LYS A 295 -3.66 3.81 -0.50
N PHE A 296 -3.61 5.05 -1.01
CA PHE A 296 -4.72 5.66 -1.74
C PHE A 296 -5.09 4.82 -2.98
N GLY A 297 -4.09 4.51 -3.81
CA GLY A 297 -4.27 3.74 -5.05
C GLY A 297 -4.80 2.33 -4.78
N LEU A 298 -4.32 1.65 -3.74
CA LEU A 298 -4.84 0.34 -3.31
C LEU A 298 -6.33 0.42 -2.96
N SER A 299 -6.71 1.42 -2.16
CA SER A 299 -8.09 1.56 -1.68
C SER A 299 -9.06 1.90 -2.81
N VAL A 300 -8.71 2.88 -3.67
CA VAL A 300 -9.56 3.28 -4.81
C VAL A 300 -9.70 2.15 -5.82
N ALA A 301 -8.59 1.49 -6.19
CA ALA A 301 -8.62 0.40 -7.16
C ALA A 301 -9.44 -0.80 -6.66
N SER A 302 -9.28 -1.17 -5.38
CA SER A 302 -10.07 -2.23 -4.73
C SER A 302 -11.58 -1.91 -4.80
N ILE A 303 -11.99 -0.73 -4.32
CA ILE A 303 -13.41 -0.32 -4.34
C ILE A 303 -13.99 -0.34 -5.75
N ALA A 304 -13.25 0.15 -6.76
CA ALA A 304 -13.72 0.17 -8.14
C ALA A 304 -13.98 -1.24 -8.69
N TYR A 305 -13.07 -2.19 -8.44
CA TYR A 305 -13.25 -3.58 -8.82
C TYR A 305 -14.35 -4.28 -8.02
N ASP A 306 -14.48 -3.98 -6.73
CA ASP A 306 -15.52 -4.56 -5.90
C ASP A 306 -16.92 -4.14 -6.35
N ILE A 307 -17.11 -2.87 -6.71
CA ILE A 307 -18.35 -2.39 -7.33
C ILE A 307 -18.64 -3.19 -8.62
N LEU A 308 -17.63 -3.38 -9.47
CA LEU A 308 -17.78 -4.18 -10.69
C LEU A 308 -18.21 -5.62 -10.38
N PHE A 309 -17.61 -6.27 -9.38
CA PHE A 309 -17.96 -7.64 -8.99
C PHE A 309 -19.36 -7.74 -8.37
N LEU A 310 -19.76 -6.76 -7.55
CA LEU A 310 -21.11 -6.68 -7.00
C LEU A 310 -22.15 -6.50 -8.11
N LEU A 311 -21.87 -5.68 -9.13
CA LEU A 311 -22.73 -5.55 -10.30
C LEU A 311 -22.80 -6.86 -11.10
N GLN A 312 -21.68 -7.56 -11.28
CA GLN A 312 -21.66 -8.87 -11.93
C GLN A 312 -22.53 -9.89 -11.20
N GLU A 313 -22.42 -9.98 -9.88
CA GLU A 313 -23.21 -10.91 -9.04
C GLU A 313 -24.70 -10.58 -9.06
N PHE A 314 -25.07 -9.35 -8.67
CA PHE A 314 -26.44 -9.01 -8.29
C PHE A 314 -27.27 -8.37 -9.39
N VAL A 315 -26.62 -7.85 -10.45
CA VAL A 315 -27.32 -7.19 -11.55
C VAL A 315 -27.19 -8.03 -12.82
N PHE A 316 -25.97 -8.31 -13.27
CA PHE A 316 -25.75 -8.90 -14.59
C PHE A 316 -26.00 -10.41 -14.64
N TYR A 317 -25.68 -11.16 -13.56
CA TYR A 317 -25.75 -12.63 -13.57
C TYR A 317 -26.74 -13.22 -12.55
N ARG A 318 -27.59 -12.37 -11.94
CA ARG A 318 -28.58 -12.73 -10.91
C ARG A 318 -29.57 -13.84 -11.28
N ASN A 319 -29.91 -13.97 -12.56
CA ASN A 319 -31.03 -14.80 -13.03
C ASN A 319 -30.62 -16.05 -13.83
N LYS A 320 -29.37 -16.52 -13.73
CA LYS A 320 -29.00 -17.77 -14.42
C LYS A 320 -29.26 -18.98 -13.51
N ASP A 321 -30.28 -19.72 -13.92
CA ASP A 321 -30.79 -20.97 -13.37
C ASP A 321 -29.68 -21.87 -12.75
N PRO A 322 -29.84 -22.33 -11.49
CA PRO A 322 -28.96 -23.33 -10.86
C PRO A 322 -28.71 -24.59 -11.71
N SER A 323 -29.58 -24.87 -12.69
CA SER A 323 -29.42 -25.96 -13.65
C SER A 323 -28.27 -25.78 -14.66
N LEU A 324 -27.80 -24.54 -14.90
CA LEU A 324 -26.72 -24.18 -15.82
C LEU A 324 -25.33 -24.09 -15.16
N GLN A 325 -25.21 -24.52 -13.89
CA GLN A 325 -23.91 -24.60 -13.22
C GLN A 325 -23.01 -25.63 -13.93
N PRO A 326 -21.69 -25.37 -14.11
CA PRO A 326 -20.79 -26.26 -14.84
C PRO A 326 -20.82 -27.71 -14.34
N MET A 327 -20.92 -27.92 -13.02
CA MET A 327 -21.04 -29.26 -12.41
C MET A 327 -22.33 -30.00 -12.82
N ASN A 328 -23.43 -29.30 -13.04
CA ASN A 328 -24.69 -29.91 -13.47
C ASN A 328 -24.67 -30.20 -14.97
N GLN A 329 -23.95 -29.42 -15.76
CA GLN A 329 -23.81 -29.62 -17.19
C GLN A 329 -22.90 -30.82 -17.51
N GLU A 330 -21.78 -30.97 -16.81
CA GLU A 330 -20.88 -32.14 -16.92
C GLU A 330 -21.55 -33.44 -16.42
N LYS A 331 -22.31 -33.37 -15.31
CA LYS A 331 -23.14 -34.48 -14.84
C LYS A 331 -24.27 -34.83 -15.81
N ARG A 332 -24.84 -33.84 -16.52
CA ARG A 332 -25.86 -34.10 -17.55
C ARG A 332 -25.26 -34.71 -18.81
N LEU A 333 -24.10 -34.23 -19.27
CA LEU A 333 -23.39 -34.79 -20.43
C LEU A 333 -22.93 -36.23 -20.18
N SER A 334 -22.31 -36.49 -19.03
CA SER A 334 -21.94 -37.86 -18.63
C SER A 334 -23.14 -38.77 -18.45
N ARG A 335 -24.26 -38.26 -17.90
CA ARG A 335 -25.50 -39.03 -17.78
C ARG A 335 -26.15 -39.30 -19.14
N SER A 336 -26.21 -38.32 -20.05
CA SER A 336 -26.73 -38.52 -21.40
C SER A 336 -25.88 -39.47 -22.23
N GLU A 337 -24.55 -39.43 -22.09
CA GLU A 337 -23.65 -40.40 -22.74
C GLU A 337 -23.77 -41.81 -22.15
N SER A 338 -24.09 -41.92 -20.86
CA SER A 338 -24.36 -43.23 -20.24
C SER A 338 -25.71 -43.81 -20.66
N GLU A 339 -26.73 -42.97 -20.78
CA GLU A 339 -28.08 -43.37 -21.23
C GLU A 339 -28.08 -43.72 -22.73
N SER A 340 -27.31 -43.00 -23.58
CA SER A 340 -27.17 -43.32 -25.01
C SER A 340 -26.34 -44.56 -25.31
N LYS A 341 -25.56 -45.06 -24.34
CA LYS A 341 -24.80 -46.33 -24.46
C LYS A 341 -25.59 -47.54 -23.95
N GLN A 342 -26.75 -47.31 -23.31
CA GLN A 342 -27.62 -48.36 -22.79
C GLN A 342 -28.88 -48.60 -23.64
N SER A 343 -29.21 -47.71 -24.59
CA SER A 343 -30.18 -47.96 -25.67
C SER A 343 -29.47 -48.46 -26.92
#